data_AF-A0A1C6NSI9-F1
#
_entry.id   AF-A0A1C6NSI9-F1
#
_cell.length_a   1.000
_cell.length_b   1.000
_cell.length_c   1.000
_cell.angle_alpha   90.00
_cell.angle_beta   90.00
_cell.angle_gamma   90.00
#
_symmetry.space_group_name_H-M   'P 1'
#
loop_
_entity.id
_entity.type
_entity.pdbx_description
1 polymer ?
#
loop_
_entity_poly.entity_id
_entity_poly.type
_entity_poly.pdbx_seq_one_letter_code
_entity_poly.pdbx_strand_id
1 'polypeptide(L)'
;MQLGPVIPAALKDQDRDGIKRWLLPDVFQHCGISEPADAQAHPACVTLTEQHRFGPAVMKLANDLAYGGVLRGGAQASYERPAHDPEIVLIDTDGLHELARAHPTGSRKGWWPAGSLIARALVELHREQGEEAGVVTPYRVQADATLEALRDVEGTGAAPAEVGTAHKFQGREFDIVVFDTVEGGADSRDCGWPMLTAGRPPAPGRVTACGCSTSL
;
A
#
# COMPACT_ATOMS: atom_id res chain seq x y z
N MET A 1 9.80 -3.80 -9.31
CA MET A 1 9.48 -4.68 -8.17
C MET A 1 8.01 -4.52 -7.82
N GLN A 2 7.16 -5.44 -8.28
CA GLN A 2 5.73 -5.45 -7.98
C GLN A 2 5.36 -6.81 -7.39
N LEU A 3 4.12 -6.94 -6.89
CA LEU A 3 3.62 -8.22 -6.41
C LEU A 3 3.69 -9.27 -7.53
N GLY A 4 4.42 -10.34 -7.25
CA GLY A 4 4.47 -11.51 -8.13
C GLY A 4 3.15 -12.30 -8.10
N PRO A 5 3.06 -13.37 -8.90
CA PRO A 5 1.87 -14.21 -8.93
C PRO A 5 1.54 -14.77 -7.54
N VAL A 6 0.24 -14.82 -7.23
CA VAL A 6 -0.25 -15.45 -5.99
C VAL A 6 -0.13 -16.96 -6.15
N ILE A 7 0.93 -17.53 -5.58
CA ILE A 7 1.16 -18.98 -5.58
C ILE A 7 0.48 -19.60 -4.35
N PRO A 8 -0.45 -20.55 -4.54
CA PRO A 8 -1.07 -21.30 -3.44
C PRO A 8 -0.04 -21.97 -2.52
N ALA A 9 -0.27 -21.92 -1.20
CA ALA A 9 0.63 -22.52 -0.22
C ALA A 9 0.88 -24.02 -0.48
N ALA A 10 -0.17 -24.75 -0.87
CA ALA A 10 -0.08 -26.17 -1.20
C ALA A 10 0.90 -26.49 -2.35
N LEU A 11 1.24 -25.52 -3.20
CA LEU A 11 2.26 -25.69 -4.25
C LEU A 11 3.67 -25.34 -3.74
N LYS A 12 3.78 -24.41 -2.79
CA LYS A 12 5.07 -24.04 -2.18
C LYS A 12 5.62 -25.17 -1.30
N ASP A 13 4.73 -25.92 -0.66
CA ASP A 13 5.10 -27.02 0.23
C ASP A 13 5.46 -28.32 -0.52
N GLN A 14 5.31 -28.36 -1.85
CA GLN A 14 5.62 -29.53 -2.66
C GLN A 14 7.08 -29.59 -3.09
N ASP A 15 7.78 -30.64 -2.63
CA ASP A 15 9.19 -30.90 -2.95
C ASP A 15 9.36 -31.63 -4.29
N ARG A 16 8.81 -31.07 -5.37
CA ARG A 16 8.97 -31.61 -6.73
C ARG A 16 9.80 -30.66 -7.57
N ASP A 17 10.87 -31.18 -8.19
CA ASP A 17 11.78 -30.38 -9.03
C ASP A 17 11.06 -29.62 -10.14
N GLY A 18 10.04 -30.24 -10.76
CA GLY A 18 9.25 -29.58 -11.80
C GLY A 18 8.47 -28.36 -11.29
N ILE A 19 7.96 -28.40 -10.05
CA ILE A 19 7.22 -27.29 -9.45
C ILE A 19 8.18 -26.15 -9.11
N LYS A 20 9.29 -26.48 -8.43
CA LYS A 20 10.33 -25.51 -8.08
C LYS A 20 10.93 -24.83 -9.29
N ARG A 21 11.08 -25.57 -10.38
CA ARG A 21 11.66 -25.04 -11.62
C ARG A 21 10.66 -24.21 -12.41
N TRP A 22 9.43 -24.67 -12.61
CA TRP A 22 8.53 -24.09 -13.63
C TRP A 22 7.33 -23.32 -13.10
N LEU A 23 6.94 -23.52 -11.83
CA LEU A 23 5.71 -22.92 -11.27
C LEU A 23 5.99 -21.90 -10.16
N LEU A 24 7.11 -22.03 -9.46
CA LEU A 24 7.49 -21.07 -8.43
C LEU A 24 8.14 -19.80 -9.01
N PRO A 25 9.02 -19.88 -10.02
CA PRO A 25 9.60 -18.70 -10.62
C PRO A 25 8.65 -18.05 -11.63
N ASP A 26 8.73 -16.73 -11.77
CA ASP A 26 8.04 -16.04 -12.86
C ASP A 26 8.84 -16.07 -14.18
N VAL A 27 8.21 -15.56 -15.25
CA VAL A 27 8.81 -15.56 -16.60
C VAL A 27 10.09 -14.72 -16.68
N PHE A 28 10.22 -13.66 -15.88
CA PHE A 28 11.43 -12.83 -15.85
C PHE A 28 12.58 -13.57 -15.17
N GLN A 29 12.30 -14.28 -14.08
CA GLN A 29 13.30 -15.11 -13.42
C GLN A 29 13.80 -16.23 -14.34
N HIS A 30 12.94 -16.78 -15.19
CA HIS A 30 13.34 -17.72 -16.24
C HIS A 30 14.26 -17.10 -17.32
N CYS A 31 14.17 -15.79 -17.53
CA CYS A 31 15.07 -15.02 -18.38
C CYS A 31 16.32 -14.54 -17.64
N GLY A 32 16.56 -14.96 -16.39
CA GLY A 32 17.70 -14.51 -15.60
C GLY A 32 17.55 -13.08 -15.05
N ILE A 33 16.33 -12.57 -14.98
CA ILE A 33 16.01 -11.25 -14.44
C ILE A 33 15.29 -11.42 -13.10
N SER A 34 16.01 -11.25 -12.00
CA SER A 34 15.47 -11.40 -10.63
C SER A 34 15.46 -10.08 -9.86
N GLU A 35 16.36 -9.16 -10.20
CA GLU A 35 16.44 -7.84 -9.57
C GLU A 35 16.47 -6.69 -10.61
N PRO A 36 16.21 -5.44 -10.21
CA PRO A 36 16.21 -4.30 -11.13
C PRO A 36 17.53 -4.13 -11.90
N ALA A 37 18.66 -4.46 -11.28
CA ALA A 37 19.98 -4.39 -11.92
C ALA A 37 20.10 -5.38 -13.10
N ASP A 38 19.57 -6.61 -12.94
CA ASP A 38 19.52 -7.59 -14.03
C ASP A 38 18.73 -7.04 -15.22
N ALA A 39 17.56 -6.45 -14.96
CA ALA A 39 16.68 -5.90 -16.00
C ALA A 39 17.36 -4.76 -16.77
N GLN A 40 18.19 -3.95 -16.10
CA GLN A 40 18.94 -2.86 -16.76
C GLN A 40 20.11 -3.38 -17.58
N ALA A 41 20.76 -4.45 -17.13
CA ALA A 41 21.91 -5.04 -17.82
C ALA A 41 21.48 -6.01 -18.95
N HIS A 42 20.24 -6.50 -18.93
CA HIS A 42 19.79 -7.55 -19.84
C HIS A 42 19.51 -7.01 -21.25
N PRO A 43 20.19 -7.52 -22.31
CA PRO A 43 20.12 -6.95 -23.66
C PRO A 43 18.74 -7.04 -24.32
N ALA A 44 17.88 -7.96 -23.85
CA ALA A 44 16.51 -8.11 -24.32
C ALA A 44 15.45 -7.51 -23.36
N CYS A 45 15.87 -6.68 -22.40
CA CYS A 45 14.96 -6.00 -21.46
C CYS A 45 15.11 -4.48 -21.62
N VAL A 46 13.99 -3.77 -21.71
CA VAL A 46 13.97 -2.31 -21.71
C VAL A 46 13.32 -1.86 -20.41
N THR A 47 14.11 -1.18 -19.57
CA THR A 47 13.61 -0.63 -18.31
C THR A 47 13.11 0.79 -18.53
N LEU A 48 11.83 1.04 -18.26
CA LEU A 48 11.27 2.40 -18.25
C LEU A 48 11.66 3.09 -16.95
N THR A 49 12.30 4.25 -17.05
CA THR A 49 12.81 5.00 -15.90
C THR A 49 12.04 6.28 -15.64
N GLU A 50 11.16 6.71 -16.53
CA GLU A 50 10.34 7.91 -16.35
C GLU A 50 8.97 7.56 -15.76
N GLN A 51 8.58 8.27 -14.69
CA GLN A 51 7.29 8.14 -14.03
C GLN A 51 6.54 9.49 -14.05
N HIS A 52 5.21 9.43 -14.22
CA HIS A 52 4.34 10.62 -14.31
C HIS A 52 3.22 10.64 -13.26
N ARG A 53 3.25 9.72 -12.28
CA ARG A 53 2.16 9.52 -11.32
C ARG A 53 2.44 10.15 -9.95
N PHE A 54 3.69 10.11 -9.52
CA PHE A 54 4.09 10.50 -8.17
C PHE A 54 4.71 11.89 -8.16
N GLY A 55 4.36 12.67 -7.14
CA GLY A 55 5.13 13.84 -6.76
C GLY A 55 6.51 13.48 -6.21
N PRO A 56 7.39 14.48 -6.00
CA PRO A 56 8.78 14.28 -5.56
C PRO A 56 8.94 13.41 -4.31
N ALA A 57 8.11 13.55 -3.28
CA ALA A 57 8.31 12.86 -2.01
C ALA A 57 7.97 11.37 -2.13
N VAL A 58 6.85 11.04 -2.76
CA VAL A 58 6.44 9.65 -3.00
C VAL A 58 7.41 8.94 -3.95
N MET A 59 7.85 9.64 -5.00
CA MET A 59 8.87 9.10 -5.91
C MET A 59 10.18 8.79 -5.18
N LYS A 60 10.66 9.72 -4.34
CA LYS A 60 11.88 9.50 -3.56
C LYS A 60 11.74 8.28 -2.65
N LEU A 61 10.63 8.15 -1.93
CA LEU A 61 10.36 6.99 -1.09
C LEU A 61 10.37 5.67 -1.88
N ALA A 62 9.68 5.64 -3.02
CA ALA A 62 9.64 4.46 -3.88
C ALA A 62 11.03 4.10 -4.44
N ASN A 63 11.81 5.11 -4.83
CA ASN A 63 13.18 4.94 -5.31
C ASN A 63 14.09 4.31 -4.24
N ASP A 64 14.06 4.86 -3.03
CA ASP A 64 14.90 4.41 -1.92
C ASP A 64 14.54 2.96 -1.51
N LEU A 65 13.26 2.59 -1.60
CA LEU A 65 12.79 1.27 -1.16
C LEU A 65 12.91 0.17 -2.23
N ALA A 66 12.63 0.48 -3.50
CA ALA A 66 12.30 -0.57 -4.48
C ALA A 66 13.00 -0.43 -5.84
N TYR A 67 13.52 0.76 -6.17
CA TYR A 67 14.06 1.04 -7.51
C TYR A 67 15.53 1.47 -7.51
N GLY A 68 16.20 1.57 -6.36
CA GLY A 68 17.63 1.90 -6.29
C GLY A 68 17.97 3.26 -6.91
N GLY A 69 17.04 4.22 -6.85
CA GLY A 69 17.25 5.59 -7.36
C GLY A 69 17.11 5.75 -8.88
N VAL A 70 16.67 4.72 -9.61
CA VAL A 70 16.68 4.75 -11.09
C VAL A 70 15.46 5.47 -11.68
N LEU A 71 14.36 5.61 -10.93
CA LEU A 71 13.19 6.34 -11.40
C LEU A 71 13.47 7.83 -11.42
N ARG A 72 13.11 8.46 -12.54
CA ARG A 72 13.11 9.89 -12.79
C ARG A 72 11.68 10.32 -12.95
N GLY A 73 11.34 11.45 -12.36
CA GLY A 73 10.00 11.98 -12.52
C GLY A 73 9.93 12.92 -13.71
N GLY A 74 8.79 12.89 -14.40
CA GLY A 74 8.43 13.90 -15.38
C GLY A 74 8.16 15.27 -14.73
N ALA A 75 7.53 16.18 -15.46
CA ALA A 75 7.25 17.55 -14.99
C ALA A 75 6.59 17.63 -13.60
N GLN A 76 5.70 16.69 -13.26
CA GLN A 76 4.99 16.67 -11.98
C GLN A 76 5.87 16.34 -10.76
N ALA A 77 6.97 15.61 -10.94
CA ALA A 77 7.89 15.32 -9.84
C ALA A 77 8.83 16.50 -9.51
N SER A 78 8.72 17.59 -10.26
CA SER A 78 9.53 18.80 -10.11
C SER A 78 8.80 19.89 -9.31
N TYR A 79 7.50 19.73 -9.06
CA TYR A 79 6.69 20.72 -8.38
C TYR A 79 6.80 20.54 -6.87
N GLU A 80 7.39 21.52 -6.18
CA GLU A 80 7.37 21.57 -4.73
C GLU A 80 5.95 21.90 -4.26
N ARG A 81 5.34 20.96 -3.52
CA ARG A 81 4.03 21.22 -2.94
C ARG A 81 4.12 22.25 -1.81
N PRO A 82 3.08 23.10 -1.64
CA PRO A 82 3.00 23.98 -0.48
C PRO A 82 3.04 23.20 0.84
N ALA A 83 3.58 23.80 1.90
CA ALA A 83 3.70 23.15 3.22
C ALA A 83 2.35 22.70 3.83
N HIS A 84 1.24 23.28 3.38
CA HIS A 84 -0.12 22.96 3.82
C HIS A 84 -0.79 21.88 2.95
N ASP A 85 -0.12 21.38 1.92
CA ASP A 85 -0.58 20.28 1.06
C ASP A 85 0.57 19.25 0.86
N PRO A 86 0.99 18.56 1.94
CA PRO A 86 2.07 17.57 1.84
C PRO A 86 1.62 16.30 1.09
N GLU A 87 2.52 15.72 0.29
CA GLU A 87 2.25 14.44 -0.40
C GLU A 87 2.11 13.23 0.54
N ILE A 88 2.83 13.25 1.67
CA ILE A 88 2.83 12.16 2.64
C ILE A 88 2.51 12.74 4.01
N VAL A 89 1.44 12.23 4.62
CA VAL A 89 1.00 12.54 5.98
C VAL A 89 1.08 11.27 6.82
N LEU A 90 1.74 11.38 7.97
CA LEU A 90 1.73 10.34 8.99
C LEU A 90 0.77 10.75 10.10
N ILE A 91 -0.26 9.94 10.31
CA ILE A 91 -1.21 10.10 11.40
C ILE A 91 -0.80 9.12 12.50
N ASP A 92 -0.31 9.68 13.59
CA ASP A 92 -0.06 8.95 14.82
C ASP A 92 -1.39 8.71 15.54
N THR A 93 -1.65 7.45 15.86
CA THR A 93 -2.88 6.99 16.52
C THR A 93 -2.68 6.69 18.01
N ASP A 94 -1.50 6.99 18.55
CA ASP A 94 -1.24 6.88 19.98
C ASP A 94 -2.21 7.77 20.78
N GLY A 95 -2.65 7.26 21.93
CA GLY A 95 -3.63 7.95 22.78
C GLY A 95 -5.10 7.77 22.37
N LEU A 96 -5.41 7.04 21.29
CA LEU A 96 -6.80 6.68 20.95
C LEU A 96 -7.38 5.54 21.80
N HIS A 97 -6.60 5.00 22.73
CA HIS A 97 -7.02 3.99 23.72
C HIS A 97 -7.78 2.81 23.10
N GLU A 98 -9.02 2.54 23.53
CA GLU A 98 -9.82 1.41 23.04
C GLU A 98 -10.10 1.48 21.52
N LEU A 99 -10.07 2.65 20.90
CA LEU A 99 -10.25 2.77 19.45
C LEU A 99 -9.03 2.27 18.68
N ALA A 100 -7.82 2.42 19.23
CA ALA A 100 -6.58 1.90 18.64
C ALA A 100 -6.32 0.43 19.00
N ARG A 101 -7.25 -0.24 19.68
CA ARG A 101 -7.09 -1.63 20.04
C ARG A 101 -7.53 -2.53 18.89
N ALA A 102 -6.59 -3.32 18.36
CA ALA A 102 -6.91 -4.37 17.40
C ALA A 102 -7.77 -5.47 18.05
N HIS A 103 -8.90 -5.78 17.42
CA HIS A 103 -9.77 -6.91 17.68
C HIS A 103 -9.34 -8.10 16.81
N PRO A 104 -8.70 -9.14 17.39
CA PRO A 104 -8.23 -10.27 16.63
C PRO A 104 -9.41 -11.11 16.11
N THR A 105 -9.33 -11.54 14.86
CA THR A 105 -10.26 -12.53 14.27
C THR A 105 -9.55 -13.84 13.89
N GLY A 106 -8.26 -13.92 14.22
CA GLY A 106 -7.41 -15.10 14.05
C GLY A 106 -6.03 -14.86 14.68
N SER A 107 -5.09 -15.77 14.42
CA SER A 107 -3.76 -15.72 15.04
C SER A 107 -2.86 -14.57 14.54
N ARG A 108 -3.12 -14.03 13.35
CA ARG A 108 -2.32 -12.94 12.72
C ARG A 108 -3.19 -11.96 11.92
N LYS A 109 -4.47 -11.85 12.29
CA LYS A 109 -5.45 -11.03 11.59
C LYS A 109 -6.38 -10.40 12.61
N GLY A 110 -6.73 -9.16 12.36
CA GLY A 110 -7.66 -8.41 13.17
C GLY A 110 -8.13 -7.17 12.43
N TRP A 111 -9.04 -6.47 13.08
CA TRP A 111 -9.53 -5.17 12.64
C TRP A 111 -9.52 -4.23 13.86
N TRP A 112 -9.53 -2.93 13.63
CA TRP A 112 -9.54 -1.93 14.70
C TRP A 112 -10.45 -0.75 14.33
N PRO A 113 -11.20 -0.17 15.28
CA PRO A 113 -12.12 0.93 15.00
C PRO A 113 -11.43 2.20 14.51
N ALA A 114 -10.26 2.55 15.06
CA ALA A 114 -9.55 3.77 14.70
C ALA A 114 -9.25 3.86 13.20
N GLY A 115 -8.72 2.79 12.60
CA GLY A 115 -8.43 2.76 11.16
C GLY A 115 -9.66 3.02 10.30
N SER A 116 -10.79 2.37 10.60
CA SER A 116 -12.04 2.57 9.84
C SER A 116 -12.60 3.98 9.99
N LEU A 117 -12.57 4.55 11.21
CA LEU A 117 -13.08 5.89 11.48
C LEU A 117 -12.21 6.98 10.84
N ILE A 118 -10.89 6.86 10.94
CA ILE A 118 -9.94 7.79 10.34
C ILE A 118 -10.02 7.71 8.81
N ALA A 119 -10.01 6.50 8.24
CA ALA A 119 -10.12 6.30 6.80
C ALA A 119 -11.41 6.92 6.25
N ARG A 120 -12.54 6.70 6.94
CA ARG A 120 -13.81 7.34 6.61
C ARG A 120 -13.70 8.87 6.60
N ALA A 121 -13.19 9.48 7.67
CA ALA A 121 -13.08 10.93 7.77
C ALA A 121 -12.20 11.53 6.66
N LEU A 122 -11.10 10.85 6.31
CA LEU A 122 -10.22 11.28 5.22
C LEU A 122 -10.88 11.15 3.85
N VAL A 123 -11.58 10.03 3.60
CA VAL A 123 -12.34 9.84 2.36
C VAL A 123 -13.41 10.91 2.22
N GLU A 124 -14.14 11.22 3.29
CA GLU A 124 -15.16 12.29 3.28
C GLU A 124 -14.54 13.65 2.96
N LEU A 125 -13.44 14.02 3.63
CA LEU A 125 -12.72 15.27 3.42
C LEU A 125 -12.27 15.44 1.96
N HIS A 126 -11.61 14.43 1.40
CA HIS A 126 -11.07 14.50 0.04
C HIS A 126 -12.18 14.44 -1.02
N ARG A 127 -13.27 13.73 -0.74
CA ARG A 127 -14.47 13.76 -1.59
C ARG A 127 -15.09 15.16 -1.64
N GLU A 128 -15.12 15.90 -0.54
CA GLU A 128 -15.57 17.31 -0.52
C GLU A 128 -14.65 18.23 -1.34
N GLN A 129 -13.39 17.83 -1.55
CA GLN A 129 -12.42 18.50 -2.40
C GLN A 129 -12.45 18.02 -3.86
N GLY A 130 -13.30 17.03 -4.19
CA GLY A 130 -13.43 16.47 -5.53
C GLY A 130 -12.35 15.45 -5.90
N GLU A 131 -11.64 14.91 -4.91
CA GLU A 131 -10.53 13.96 -5.09
C GLU A 131 -11.00 12.52 -4.87
N GLU A 132 -10.52 11.60 -5.69
CA GLU A 132 -10.79 10.17 -5.52
C GLU A 132 -9.86 9.55 -4.48
N ALA A 133 -10.44 8.87 -3.48
CA ALA A 133 -9.71 8.24 -2.40
C ALA A 133 -9.81 6.70 -2.43
N GLY A 134 -8.69 6.03 -2.20
CA GLY A 134 -8.60 4.58 -2.03
C GLY A 134 -7.99 4.21 -0.68
N VAL A 135 -8.57 3.23 0.01
CA VAL A 135 -8.07 2.73 1.30
C VAL A 135 -7.44 1.36 1.12
N VAL A 136 -6.15 1.28 1.46
CA VAL A 136 -5.35 0.06 1.42
C VAL A 136 -5.06 -0.40 2.83
N THR A 137 -5.38 -1.67 3.13
CA THR A 137 -5.11 -2.28 4.43
C THR A 137 -4.57 -3.70 4.28
N PRO A 138 -3.73 -4.15 5.23
CA PRO A 138 -3.27 -5.51 5.34
C PRO A 138 -4.32 -6.60 5.19
N TYR A 139 -5.40 -6.44 5.95
CA TYR A 139 -6.25 -7.55 6.32
C TYR A 139 -7.60 -7.38 5.69
N ARG A 140 -8.08 -8.45 5.03
CA ARG A 140 -9.42 -8.45 4.45
C ARG A 140 -10.50 -8.12 5.48
N VAL A 141 -10.33 -8.55 6.73
CA VAL A 141 -11.28 -8.21 7.80
C VAL A 141 -11.31 -6.72 8.16
N GLN A 142 -10.16 -6.02 8.10
CA GLN A 142 -10.13 -4.57 8.23
C GLN A 142 -10.76 -3.91 7.00
N ALA A 143 -10.44 -4.41 5.79
CA ALA A 143 -11.03 -3.88 4.55
C ALA A 143 -12.56 -3.97 4.57
N ASP A 144 -13.09 -5.11 5.01
CA ASP A 144 -14.52 -5.33 5.16
C ASP A 144 -15.11 -4.35 6.21
N ALA A 145 -14.47 -4.19 7.38
CA ALA A 145 -14.91 -3.27 8.42
C ALA A 145 -14.90 -1.79 7.99
N THR A 146 -13.88 -1.37 7.24
CA THR A 146 -13.78 0.00 6.72
C THR A 146 -14.80 0.24 5.60
N LEU A 147 -15.07 -0.76 4.75
CA LEU A 147 -16.11 -0.65 3.72
C LEU A 147 -17.50 -0.47 4.35
N GLU A 148 -17.81 -1.20 5.42
CA GLU A 148 -19.05 -1.00 6.16
C GLU A 148 -19.13 0.42 6.76
N ALA A 149 -18.05 0.92 7.35
CA ALA A 149 -18.01 2.28 7.89
C ALA A 149 -18.23 3.38 6.83
N LEU A 150 -17.81 3.14 5.59
CA LEU A 150 -18.02 4.06 4.46
C LEU A 150 -19.45 3.98 3.91
N ARG A 151 -20.03 2.78 3.82
CA ARG A 151 -21.42 2.55 3.35
C ARG A 151 -22.46 3.31 4.15
N ASP A 152 -22.22 3.51 5.44
CA ASP A 152 -23.10 4.28 6.32
C ASP A 152 -23.28 5.76 5.88
N VAL A 153 -22.44 6.25 4.96
CA VAL A 153 -22.34 7.67 4.59
C VAL A 153 -22.33 7.92 3.08
N GLU A 154 -22.22 6.87 2.27
CA GLU A 154 -22.26 7.00 0.82
C GLU A 154 -23.64 7.52 0.37
N GLY A 155 -23.71 8.83 0.15
CA GLY A 155 -24.86 9.48 -0.46
C GLY A 155 -25.09 8.98 -1.89
N THR A 156 -26.36 8.98 -2.32
CA THR A 156 -26.78 8.54 -3.65
C THR A 156 -26.26 9.49 -4.74
N GLY A 157 -25.03 9.33 -5.24
CA GLY A 157 -24.57 10.10 -6.39
C GLY A 157 -23.07 10.20 -6.65
N ALA A 158 -22.20 9.82 -5.70
CA ALA A 158 -20.75 9.80 -5.91
C ALA A 158 -20.25 8.37 -6.17
N ALA A 159 -19.11 8.23 -6.86
CA ALA A 159 -18.43 6.95 -6.95
C ALA A 159 -18.01 6.50 -5.54
N PRO A 160 -18.28 5.24 -5.15
CA PRO A 160 -17.93 4.74 -3.83
C PRO A 160 -16.41 4.70 -3.67
N ALA A 161 -15.93 4.97 -2.46
CA ALA A 161 -14.51 4.86 -2.18
C ALA A 161 -14.09 3.38 -2.19
N GLU A 162 -12.91 3.10 -2.75
CA GLU A 162 -12.45 1.73 -2.84
C GLU A 162 -11.67 1.32 -1.62
N VAL A 163 -11.99 0.13 -1.10
CA VAL A 163 -11.28 -0.48 0.02
C VAL A 163 -10.79 -1.88 -0.35
N GLY A 164 -9.58 -2.22 0.07
CA GLY A 164 -9.02 -3.55 -0.16
C GLY A 164 -7.58 -3.72 0.29
N THR A 165 -7.03 -4.89 -0.04
CA THR A 165 -5.62 -5.19 0.20
C THR A 165 -4.76 -4.70 -0.96
N ALA A 166 -3.45 -4.56 -0.72
CA ALA A 166 -2.50 -4.11 -1.75
C ALA A 166 -2.60 -4.91 -3.07
N HIS A 167 -2.96 -6.19 -3.02
CA HIS A 167 -3.16 -7.03 -4.22
C HIS A 167 -4.34 -6.57 -5.09
N LYS A 168 -5.42 -6.09 -4.48
CA LYS A 168 -6.61 -5.59 -5.20
C LYS A 168 -6.35 -4.23 -5.87
N PHE A 169 -5.37 -3.49 -5.36
CA PHE A 169 -5.01 -2.14 -5.83
C PHE A 169 -3.94 -2.14 -6.92
N GLN A 170 -3.48 -3.30 -7.37
CA GLN A 170 -2.49 -3.36 -8.45
C GLN A 170 -3.09 -2.80 -9.75
N GLY A 171 -2.43 -1.80 -10.33
CA GLY A 171 -2.87 -1.12 -11.55
C GLY A 171 -3.97 -0.07 -11.33
N ARG A 172 -4.37 0.19 -10.08
CA ARG A 172 -5.28 1.27 -9.71
C ARG A 172 -4.52 2.57 -9.43
N GLU A 173 -5.22 3.68 -9.63
CA GLU A 173 -4.78 5.04 -9.36
C GLU A 173 -5.87 5.77 -8.62
N PHE A 174 -5.47 6.63 -7.68
CA PHE A 174 -6.34 7.48 -6.87
C PHE A 174 -5.57 8.78 -6.63
N ASP A 175 -6.30 9.88 -6.50
CA ASP A 175 -5.70 11.13 -6.04
C ASP A 175 -5.18 10.95 -4.61
N ILE A 176 -5.90 10.22 -3.75
CA ILE A 176 -5.50 9.99 -2.36
C ILE A 176 -5.50 8.50 -2.04
N VAL A 177 -4.43 8.03 -1.38
CA VAL A 177 -4.33 6.66 -0.86
C VAL A 177 -4.16 6.71 0.66
N VAL A 178 -5.11 6.12 1.38
CA VAL A 178 -5.01 5.92 2.84
C VAL A 178 -4.44 4.52 3.09
N PHE A 179 -3.26 4.43 3.70
CA PHE A 179 -2.64 3.18 4.10
C PHE A 179 -2.85 2.94 5.61
N ASP A 180 -3.79 2.04 5.93
CA ASP A 180 -4.07 1.59 7.28
C ASP A 180 -3.20 0.38 7.61
N THR A 181 -2.27 0.52 8.56
CA THR A 181 -1.32 -0.53 8.97
C THR A 181 -1.92 -1.57 9.90
N VAL A 182 -3.09 -1.31 10.51
CA VAL A 182 -3.72 -2.17 11.52
C VAL A 182 -2.73 -2.50 12.65
N GLU A 183 -2.03 -1.49 13.15
CA GLU A 183 -1.12 -1.60 14.28
C GLU A 183 -1.87 -1.34 15.59
N GLY A 184 -1.75 -2.27 16.54
CA GLY A 184 -2.12 -2.00 17.93
C GLY A 184 -0.88 -1.70 18.76
N GLY A 185 -1.06 -1.09 19.93
CA GLY A 185 0.05 -0.85 20.87
C GLY A 185 0.78 -2.14 21.29
N ALA A 186 1.95 -1.98 21.93
CA ALA A 186 2.91 -3.06 22.23
C ALA A 186 2.36 -4.30 22.97
N ASP A 187 1.20 -4.20 23.63
CA ASP A 187 0.51 -5.32 24.31
C ASP A 187 -0.49 -6.08 23.43
N SER A 188 -0.77 -5.59 22.23
CA SER A 188 -1.60 -6.29 21.25
C SER A 188 -0.76 -7.36 20.56
N ARG A 189 -1.32 -8.57 20.40
CA ARG A 189 -0.64 -9.63 19.65
C ARG A 189 -0.40 -9.12 18.24
N ASP A 190 0.85 -8.86 17.90
CA ASP A 190 1.30 -8.34 16.60
C ASP A 190 0.52 -9.02 15.46
N CYS A 191 -0.36 -8.25 14.84
CA CYS A 191 -0.82 -8.55 13.49
C CYS A 191 0.30 -8.05 12.57
N GLY A 192 1.40 -8.83 12.50
CA GLY A 192 2.56 -8.45 11.71
C GLY A 192 2.25 -8.51 10.22
N TRP A 193 2.45 -7.39 9.52
CA TRP A 193 2.39 -7.32 8.07
C TRP A 193 3.72 -7.80 7.46
N PRO A 194 3.74 -8.84 6.61
CA PRO A 194 4.98 -9.41 6.11
C PRO A 194 5.74 -8.51 5.11
N MET A 195 5.20 -7.36 4.70
CA MET A 195 5.89 -6.43 3.82
C MET A 195 6.81 -5.44 4.58
N LEU A 196 6.69 -5.37 5.91
CA LEU A 196 7.48 -4.47 6.78
C LEU A 196 8.67 -5.17 7.47
N THR A 197 8.93 -6.46 7.18
CA THR A 197 9.97 -7.23 7.89
C THR A 197 11.38 -7.14 7.29
N ALA A 198 11.61 -6.26 6.31
CA ALA A 198 12.95 -5.95 5.82
C ALA A 198 13.61 -4.85 6.69
N GLY A 199 14.15 -5.26 7.86
CA GLY A 199 15.12 -4.48 8.62
C GLY A 199 14.60 -3.77 9.87
N ARG A 200 14.96 -4.32 11.05
CA ARG A 200 14.83 -3.77 12.43
C ARG A 200 13.36 -3.60 12.91
N PRO A 201 13.03 -3.89 14.19
CA PRO A 201 11.64 -3.83 14.65
C PRO A 201 11.06 -2.41 14.48
N PRO A 202 9.86 -2.26 13.89
CA PRO A 202 9.19 -0.97 13.79
C PRO A 202 8.75 -0.49 15.18
N ALA A 203 8.84 0.82 15.40
CA ALA A 203 8.20 1.50 16.51
C ALA A 203 6.68 1.61 16.23
N PRO A 204 5.82 1.56 17.25
CA PRO A 204 4.37 1.43 17.07
C PRO A 204 3.71 2.69 16.48
N GLY A 205 2.63 2.50 15.72
CA GLY A 205 1.52 3.45 15.60
C GLY A 205 1.61 4.41 14.42
N ARG A 206 1.46 3.93 13.18
CA ARG A 206 1.43 4.84 12.01
C ARG A 206 0.36 4.48 10.98
N VAL A 207 -0.55 5.41 10.72
CA VAL A 207 -1.35 5.43 9.48
C VAL A 207 -0.65 6.39 8.51
N THR A 208 -0.38 5.94 7.28
CA THR A 208 0.23 6.79 6.25
C THR A 208 -0.84 7.16 5.23
N ALA A 209 -1.21 8.43 5.14
CA ALA A 209 -1.96 8.94 4.00
C ALA A 209 -0.97 9.46 2.97
N CYS A 210 -1.09 8.99 1.74
CA CYS A 210 -0.24 9.35 0.62
C CYS A 210 -1.14 9.98 -0.45
N GLY A 211 -1.08 11.29 -0.60
CA GLY A 211 -1.88 12.05 -1.53
C GLY A 211 -1.07 12.51 -2.74
N CYS A 212 -1.62 12.31 -3.92
CA CYS A 212 -1.26 12.96 -5.17
C CYS A 212 -2.49 13.69 -5.73
N SER A 213 -2.80 14.88 -5.21
CA SER A 213 -3.78 15.79 -5.85
C SER A 213 -3.35 16.13 -7.28
N THR A 214 -4.21 15.84 -8.25
CA THR A 214 -4.03 16.19 -9.67
C THR A 214 -4.79 17.48 -9.98
N SER A 215 -4.36 18.61 -9.41
CA SER A 215 -4.93 19.92 -9.77
C SER A 215 -4.08 20.55 -10.87
N LEU A 216 -4.65 20.60 -12.08
CA LEU A 216 -4.20 21.45 -13.21
C LEU A 216 -4.58 22.90 -12.97
#